data_AF-A0AAW2WWQ3-F1
#
_entry.id   AF-A0AAW2WWQ3-F1
#
_cell.length_a   1.000
_cell.length_b   1.000
_cell.length_c   1.000
_cell.angle_alpha   90.00
_cell.angle_beta   90.00
_cell.angle_gamma   90.00
#
_symmetry.space_group_name_H-M   'P 1'
#
loop_
_entity.id
_entity.type
_entity.pdbx_description
1 polymer ?
#
loop_
_entity_poly.entity_id
_entity_poly.type
_entity_poly.pdbx_seq_one_letter_code
_entity_poly.pdbx_strand_id
1 'polypeptide(L)'
;MTELRMHGMKSHDCHVFMQKLIPIAFSEMLPEHVWSALTEVTLLFQSICSTTLDVHKLHELENSAAIILCNLEKIFPPAFFDSMEHLILHLPYEARVGGASAIQVDVPI
;
A
#
# COMPACT_ATOMS: atom_id res chain seq x y z
N MET A 1 16.80 -11.87 18.90
CA MET A 1 15.80 -10.93 18.37
C MET A 1 14.53 -11.13 19.17
N THR A 2 14.16 -10.17 19.99
CA THR A 2 12.84 -10.16 20.63
C THR A 2 11.80 -10.00 19.53
N GLU A 3 10.91 -10.98 19.36
CA GLU A 3 9.82 -10.89 18.38
C GLU A 3 8.88 -9.74 18.76
N LEU A 4 9.00 -8.61 18.06
CA LEU A 4 8.05 -7.51 18.13
C LEU A 4 6.90 -7.83 17.18
N ARG A 5 6.04 -8.77 17.57
CA ARG A 5 4.80 -9.08 16.84
C ARG A 5 3.65 -8.21 17.34
N MET A 6 3.02 -7.49 16.42
CA MET A 6 1.73 -6.85 16.66
C MET A 6 0.65 -7.93 16.69
N HIS A 7 -0.12 -8.00 17.77
CA HIS A 7 -1.21 -8.97 17.96
C HIS A 7 -2.52 -8.24 18.21
N GLY A 8 -3.65 -8.89 17.91
CA GLY A 8 -4.98 -8.40 18.27
C GLY A 8 -5.59 -7.36 17.33
N MET A 9 -4.96 -7.06 16.19
CA MET A 9 -5.53 -6.19 15.16
C MET A 9 -6.55 -6.96 14.31
N LYS A 10 -7.70 -6.35 14.05
CA LYS A 10 -8.63 -6.85 13.02
C LYS A 10 -8.13 -6.43 11.64
N SER A 11 -8.65 -7.06 10.59
CA SER A 11 -8.30 -6.70 9.19
C SER A 11 -8.52 -5.21 8.89
N HIS A 12 -9.60 -4.62 9.41
CA HIS A 12 -9.86 -3.18 9.34
C HIS A 12 -8.72 -2.35 9.93
N ASP A 13 -8.23 -2.73 11.11
CA ASP A 13 -7.16 -2.01 11.79
C ASP A 13 -5.84 -2.14 11.01
N CYS A 14 -5.56 -3.31 10.45
CA CYS A 14 -4.40 -3.53 9.57
C CYS A 14 -4.49 -2.68 8.30
N HIS A 15 -5.67 -2.59 7.69
CA HIS A 15 -5.89 -1.76 6.51
C HIS A 15 -5.67 -0.27 6.81
N VAL A 16 -6.24 0.24 7.91
CA VAL A 16 -6.00 1.62 8.36
C VAL A 16 -4.52 1.85 8.68
N PHE A 17 -3.86 0.86 9.29
CA PHE A 17 -2.45 0.94 9.62
C PHE A 17 -1.58 1.08 8.36
N MET A 18 -1.79 0.21 7.37
CA MET A 18 -1.09 0.25 6.09
C MET A 18 -1.33 1.54 5.31
N GLN A 19 -2.54 2.10 5.40
CA GLN A 19 -2.89 3.30 4.65
C GLN A 19 -2.50 4.60 5.34
N LYS A 20 -2.36 4.66 6.66
CA LYS A 20 -2.26 5.95 7.36
C LYS A 20 -1.20 5.98 8.44
N LEU A 21 -0.98 4.87 9.13
CA LEU A 21 -0.21 4.89 10.37
C LEU A 21 1.26 4.55 10.16
N ILE A 22 1.62 3.76 9.15
CA ILE A 22 3.03 3.41 8.87
C ILE A 22 3.95 4.64 8.80
N PRO A 23 3.66 5.70 8.00
CA PRO A 23 4.57 6.84 7.88
C PRO A 23 4.72 7.62 9.19
N ILE A 24 3.67 7.66 10.00
CA ILE A 24 3.62 8.42 11.26
C ILE A 24 4.26 7.63 12.40
N ALA A 25 3.95 6.34 12.50
CA ALA A 25 4.41 5.48 13.58
C ALA A 25 5.92 5.21 13.49
N PHE A 26 6.48 5.23 12.29
CA PHE A 26 7.86 4.83 12.05
C PHE A 26 8.81 5.95 11.61
N SER A 27 8.35 7.22 11.52
CA SER A 27 9.16 8.33 11.01
C SER A 27 10.48 8.52 11.75
N GLU A 28 10.46 8.38 13.08
CA GLU A 28 11.64 8.54 13.94
C GLU A 28 12.28 7.20 14.34
N MET A 29 11.69 6.07 13.92
CA MET A 29 12.10 4.74 14.38
C MET A 29 12.91 3.96 13.35
N LEU A 30 12.73 4.24 12.07
CA LEU A 30 13.37 3.50 10.97
C LEU A 30 14.42 4.36 10.26
N PRO A 31 15.45 3.75 9.67
CA PRO A 31 16.34 4.46 8.76
C PRO A 31 15.54 5.09 7.61
N GLU A 32 15.96 6.27 7.18
CA GLU A 32 15.25 7.09 6.17
C GLU A 32 14.88 6.30 4.91
N HIS A 33 15.79 5.47 4.39
CA HIS A 33 15.54 4.66 3.21
C HIS A 33 14.46 3.58 3.40
N VAL A 34 14.36 3.01 4.61
CA VAL A 34 13.31 2.02 4.95
C VAL A 34 11.98 2.72 5.13
N TRP A 35 11.97 3.82 5.90
CA TRP A 35 10.78 4.62 6.12
C TRP A 35 10.20 5.19 4.82
N SER A 36 11.07 5.66 3.93
CA SER A 36 10.68 6.18 2.62
C SER A 36 10.00 5.10 1.78
N ALA A 37 10.59 3.90 1.66
CA ALA A 37 9.97 2.80 0.92
C ALA A 37 8.61 2.37 1.51
N LEU A 38 8.49 2.30 2.84
CA LEU A 38 7.22 1.99 3.50
C LEU A 38 6.17 3.10 3.31
N THR A 39 6.62 4.35 3.20
CA THR A 39 5.75 5.49 2.89
C THR A 39 5.25 5.42 1.46
N GLU A 40 6.07 5.01 0.49
CA GLU A 40 5.63 4.81 -0.90
C GLU A 40 4.53 3.74 -0.99
N VAL A 41 4.69 2.62 -0.27
CA VAL A 41 3.65 1.58 -0.15
C VAL A 41 2.36 2.16 0.43
N THR A 42 2.48 2.95 1.49
CA THR A 42 1.33 3.62 2.11
C THR A 42 0.59 4.51 1.11
N LEU A 43 1.32 5.33 0.34
CA LEU A 43 0.75 6.23 -0.67
C LEU A 43 0.09 5.49 -1.83
N LEU A 44 0.65 4.34 -2.24
CA LEU A 44 0.03 3.46 -3.23
C LEU A 44 -1.33 2.99 -2.73
N PHE A 45 -1.39 2.42 -1.52
CA PHE A 45 -2.65 1.93 -0.92
C PHE A 45 -3.67 3.04 -0.70
N GLN A 46 -3.25 4.23 -0.27
CA GLN A 46 -4.15 5.39 -0.18
C GLN A 46 -4.75 5.75 -1.53
N SER A 47 -3.98 5.65 -2.61
CA SER A 47 -4.43 6.06 -3.93
C SER A 47 -5.40 5.05 -4.55
N ILE A 48 -5.15 3.74 -4.41
CA ILE A 48 -6.03 2.70 -4.95
C ILE A 48 -7.29 2.46 -4.10
N CYS A 49 -7.26 2.81 -2.81
CA CYS A 49 -8.42 2.70 -1.92
C CYS A 49 -9.12 4.05 -1.68
N SER A 50 -8.80 5.06 -2.49
CA SER A 50 -9.49 6.34 -2.48
C SER A 50 -10.96 6.16 -2.87
N THR A 51 -11.84 6.97 -2.28
CA THR A 51 -13.26 7.01 -2.64
C THR A 51 -13.48 7.44 -4.09
N THR A 52 -12.55 8.21 -4.64
CA THR A 52 -12.54 8.64 -6.04
C THR A 52 -11.23 8.20 -6.67
N LEU A 53 -11.32 7.45 -7.76
CA LEU A 53 -10.16 6.97 -8.52
C LEU A 53 -9.97 7.80 -9.78
N ASP A 54 -8.78 8.37 -9.92
CA ASP A 54 -8.36 9.06 -11.14
C ASP A 54 -7.62 8.07 -12.04
N VAL A 55 -8.15 7.83 -13.23
CA VAL A 55 -7.59 6.90 -14.23
C VAL A 55 -6.18 7.29 -14.65
N HIS A 56 -5.88 8.60 -14.76
CA HIS A 56 -4.54 9.07 -15.09
C HIS A 56 -3.56 8.75 -13.96
N LYS A 57 -3.97 9.01 -12.72
CA LYS A 57 -3.18 8.68 -11.53
C LYS A 57 -2.95 7.17 -11.40
N LEU A 58 -3.97 6.35 -11.71
CA LEU A 58 -3.82 4.89 -11.71
C LEU A 58 -2.82 4.41 -12.77
N HIS A 59 -2.81 5.02 -13.96
CA HIS A 59 -1.82 4.71 -15.00
C HIS A 59 -0.38 5.07 -14.55
N GLU A 60 -0.19 6.18 -13.84
CA GLU A 60 1.10 6.53 -13.25
C GLU A 60 1.50 5.54 -12.12
N LEU A 61 0.52 5.12 -11.32
CA LEU A 61 0.71 4.18 -10.22
C LEU A 61 1.10 2.78 -10.70
N GLU A 62 0.66 2.32 -11.87
CA GLU A 62 1.11 1.04 -12.45
C GLU A 62 2.63 1.00 -12.64
N ASN A 63 3.20 2.09 -13.18
CA ASN A 63 4.64 2.20 -13.36
C ASN A 63 5.36 2.36 -12.02
N SER A 64 4.76 3.13 -11.10
CA SER A 64 5.34 3.38 -9.78
C SER A 64 5.32 2.14 -8.89
N ALA A 65 4.31 1.27 -9.01
CA ALA A 65 4.17 0.05 -8.22
C ALA A 65 5.35 -0.90 -8.43
N ALA A 66 5.83 -1.04 -9.66
CA ALA A 66 7.01 -1.85 -9.96
C ALA A 66 8.26 -1.28 -9.28
N ILE A 67 8.43 0.05 -9.28
CA ILE A 67 9.57 0.74 -8.64
C ILE A 67 9.51 0.54 -7.12
N ILE A 68 8.33 0.71 -6.52
CA ILE A 68 8.09 0.53 -5.09
C ILE A 68 8.44 -0.90 -4.67
N LEU A 69 7.96 -1.91 -5.42
CA LEU A 69 8.27 -3.30 -5.15
C LEU A 69 9.77 -3.58 -5.24
N CYS A 70 10.44 -3.09 -6.30
CA CYS A 70 11.90 -3.20 -6.44
C CYS A 70 12.65 -2.51 -5.28
N ASN A 71 12.16 -1.39 -4.76
CA ASN A 71 12.76 -0.70 -3.63
C ASN A 71 12.62 -1.52 -2.34
N LEU A 72 11.47 -2.14 -2.12
CA LEU A 72 11.24 -3.04 -1.00
C LEU A 72 12.16 -4.26 -1.07
N GLU A 73 12.30 -4.90 -2.25
CA GLU A 73 13.16 -6.07 -2.45
C GLU A 73 14.65 -5.82 -2.17
N LYS A 74 15.10 -4.57 -2.35
CA LYS A 74 16.47 -4.18 -2.00
C LYS A 74 16.69 -4.03 -0.50
N ILE A 75 15.62 -3.80 0.27
CA ILE A 75 15.67 -3.48 1.70
C ILE A 75 15.42 -4.74 2.54
N PHE A 76 14.40 -5.51 2.17
CA PHE A 76 13.98 -6.68 2.94
C PHE A 76 14.64 -7.97 2.40
N PRO A 77 14.90 -8.96 3.27
CA PRO A 77 15.51 -10.22 2.83
C PRO A 77 14.59 -10.95 1.85
N PRO A 78 15.13 -11.77 0.92
CA PRO A 78 14.31 -12.53 -0.04
C PRO A 78 13.26 -13.43 0.61
N ALA A 79 13.51 -13.91 1.84
CA ALA A 79 12.55 -14.70 2.61
C ALA A 79 11.30 -13.94 3.05
N PHE A 80 11.29 -12.61 2.94
CA PHE A 80 10.14 -11.75 3.21
C PHE A 80 9.15 -11.72 2.03
N PHE A 81 9.60 -11.99 0.81
CA PHE A 81 8.77 -11.90 -0.38
C PHE A 81 8.27 -13.28 -0.80
N ASP A 82 6.98 -13.50 -0.64
CA ASP A 82 6.23 -14.54 -1.29
C ASP A 82 5.38 -13.96 -2.44
N SER A 83 4.44 -14.74 -2.99
CA SER A 83 3.63 -14.31 -4.12
C SER A 83 2.66 -13.16 -3.74
N MET A 84 2.36 -12.97 -2.47
CA MET A 84 1.40 -11.98 -1.98
C MET A 84 1.95 -10.55 -2.04
N GLU A 85 3.24 -10.33 -1.74
CA GLU A 85 3.87 -9.01 -1.81
C GLU A 85 3.91 -8.48 -3.24
N HIS A 86 4.04 -9.39 -4.22
CA HIS A 86 4.06 -9.06 -5.64
C HIS A 86 2.70 -8.64 -6.19
N LEU A 87 1.60 -8.95 -5.49
CA LEU A 87 0.25 -8.54 -5.91
C LEU A 87 0.10 -7.02 -6.01
N ILE A 88 0.89 -6.26 -5.25
CA ILE A 88 0.93 -4.79 -5.28
C ILE A 88 1.14 -4.26 -6.71
N LEU A 89 1.85 -5.00 -7.57
CA LEU A 89 2.10 -4.63 -8.96
C LEU A 89 0.83 -4.65 -9.82
N HIS A 90 -0.14 -5.52 -9.49
CA HIS A 90 -1.37 -5.68 -10.25
C HIS A 90 -2.50 -4.75 -9.76
N LEU A 91 -2.45 -4.31 -8.50
CA LEU A 91 -3.54 -3.55 -7.88
C LEU A 91 -3.92 -2.26 -8.65
N PRO A 92 -2.99 -1.42 -9.14
CA PRO A 92 -3.38 -0.22 -9.88
C PRO A 92 -4.07 -0.54 -11.21
N TYR A 93 -3.60 -1.58 -11.89
CA TYR A 93 -4.23 -2.08 -13.12
C TYR A 93 -5.64 -2.61 -12.85
N GLU A 94 -5.78 -3.47 -11.83
CA GLU A 94 -7.06 -4.04 -11.41
C GLU A 94 -8.05 -2.94 -10.99
N ALA A 95 -7.59 -1.92 -10.25
CA ALA A 95 -8.40 -0.77 -9.88
C ALA A 95 -8.84 0.04 -11.12
N ARG A 96 -8.00 0.13 -12.15
CA ARG A 96 -8.32 0.83 -13.40
C ARG A 96 -9.32 0.06 -14.25
N VAL A 97 -9.11 -1.24 -14.45
CA VAL A 97 -9.93 -2.07 -15.35
C VAL A 97 -11.19 -2.64 -14.68
N GLY A 98 -11.15 -2.85 -13.36
CA GLY A 98 -12.31 -3.22 -12.55
C GLY A 98 -13.35 -2.10 -12.46
N GLY A 99 -13.00 -0.91 -12.94
CA GLY A 99 -13.85 0.29 -12.94
C GLY A 99 -14.13 0.80 -11.52
N ALA A 100 -14.90 1.89 -11.44
CA ALA A 100 -15.51 2.40 -10.21
C ALA A 100 -16.55 1.42 -9.63
N SER A 101 -16.12 0.20 -9.31
CA SER A 101 -16.89 -0.83 -8.63
C SER A 101 -16.64 -0.80 -7.12
N ALA A 102 -16.04 0.27 -6.60
CA ALA A 102 -16.52 0.82 -5.34
C ALA A 102 -17.78 1.62 -5.68
N ILE A 103 -18.92 0.99 -5.42
CA ILE A 103 -20.22 1.61 -5.16
C ILE A 103 -20.14 3.15 -5.17
N GLN A 104 -20.50 3.79 -6.29
CA GLN A 104 -21.20 5.06 -6.18
C GLN A 104 -22.48 4.74 -5.40
N VAL A 105 -22.38 4.73 -4.07
CA VAL A 105 -23.53 5.00 -3.23
C VAL A 105 -23.78 6.49 -3.43
N ASP A 106 -24.31 6.84 -4.59
CA ASP A 106 -25.20 7.98 -4.72
C ASP A 106 -26.44 7.61 -3.89
N VAL A 107 -26.28 7.61 -2.56
CA VAL A 107 -27.41 7.83 -1.67
C VAL A 107 -27.52 9.34 -1.60
N PRO A 108 -28.54 9.93 -2.24
CA PRO A 108 -28.85 11.32 -2.02
C PRO A 108 -29.20 11.49 -0.54
N ILE A 109 -28.52 12.44 0.11
CA ILE A 109 -28.96 13.03 1.38
C ILE A 109 -30.08 14.02 1.07
#